data_AF-A0A1Q8VEI5-F1
#
_entry.id   AF-A0A1Q8VEI5-F1
#
_cell.length_a   1.000
_cell.length_b   1.000
_cell.length_c   1.000
_cell.angle_alpha   90.00
_cell.angle_beta   90.00
_cell.angle_gamma   90.00
#
_symmetry.space_group_name_H-M   'P 1'
#
loop_
_entity.id
_entity.type
_entity.pdbx_description
1 polymer ?
#
loop_
_entity_poly.entity_id
_entity_poly.type
_entity_poly.pdbx_seq_one_letter_code
_entity_poly.pdbx_strand_id
1 'polypeptide(L)'
;MARSLVGLSGRRRVAGALGAGVLAGSLALAGCSSSSPKGGGTIPPVNTAGASTASTTSASASASGGASPKASAAPTTLDAQTLTDESIGYYVDFVPQGLDTTQTQALQGYLAYDRATWEAYRDLDGDLSAVEASTTGTALENYRKSYREAQESGGREVGTSRVTVNSVEMQSDSEAAVDVCSDQTQIKQVSESGKDVTQPDWRHTHSFLVSVKLTDGAWKVASLEKKGTDIC
;
A
#
# COMPACT_ATOMS: atom_id res chain seq x y z
N MET A 1 58.05 -52.34 32.69
CA MET A 1 57.40 -53.44 31.96
C MET A 1 56.07 -52.94 31.41
N ALA A 2 55.76 -53.27 30.15
CA ALA A 2 54.45 -53.25 29.43
C ALA A 2 53.51 -52.03 29.62
N ARG A 3 53.33 -51.11 28.64
CA ARG A 3 52.63 -51.14 27.32
C ARG A 3 51.25 -50.44 27.36
N SER A 4 51.08 -49.58 26.36
CA SER A 4 50.01 -48.67 25.92
C SER A 4 48.53 -49.11 26.05
N LEU A 5 47.62 -48.13 26.00
CA LEU A 5 46.67 -47.95 24.86
C LEU A 5 46.08 -46.53 24.79
N VAL A 6 45.95 -46.07 23.55
CA VAL A 6 45.52 -44.74 23.08
C VAL A 6 44.00 -44.73 22.82
N GLY A 7 43.37 -43.60 23.14
CA GLY A 7 42.32 -42.95 22.32
C GLY A 7 40.87 -43.42 22.48
N LEU A 8 39.98 -42.48 22.82
CA LEU A 8 38.91 -42.00 21.91
C LEU A 8 38.09 -40.87 22.56
N SER A 9 38.09 -39.73 21.87
CA SER A 9 37.21 -38.58 21.98
C SER A 9 35.75 -38.88 21.63
N GLY A 10 34.77 -38.24 22.28
CA GLY A 10 33.38 -38.33 21.79
C GLY A 10 32.29 -37.63 22.59
N ARG A 11 32.21 -36.30 22.46
CA ARG A 11 31.02 -35.42 22.49
C ARG A 11 29.71 -35.94 23.15
N ARG A 12 29.32 -35.24 24.21
CA ARG A 12 27.92 -35.05 24.65
C ARG A 12 27.07 -34.44 23.54
N ARG A 13 25.91 -35.04 23.23
CA ARG A 13 24.69 -34.32 22.82
C ARG A 13 23.47 -35.01 23.41
N VAL A 14 22.74 -34.25 24.21
CA VAL A 14 21.43 -34.58 24.76
C VAL A 14 20.42 -34.46 23.62
N ALA A 15 19.70 -35.55 23.34
CA ALA A 15 18.56 -35.58 22.44
C ALA A 15 17.28 -35.40 23.27
N GLY A 16 16.51 -34.35 22.97
CA GLY A 16 15.22 -34.06 23.58
C GLY A 16 14.11 -34.11 22.54
N ALA A 17 13.31 -35.19 22.65
CA ALA A 17 11.89 -35.34 22.32
C ALA A 17 11.28 -34.65 21.08
N LEU A 18 10.96 -35.48 20.08
CA LEU A 18 9.93 -35.26 19.07
C LEU A 18 8.54 -35.61 19.65
N GLY A 19 7.56 -34.72 19.47
CA GLY A 19 6.12 -34.97 19.63
C GLY A 19 5.35 -33.85 18.94
N ALA A 20 4.68 -34.10 17.81
CA ALA A 20 3.32 -34.65 17.65
C ALA A 20 2.27 -33.53 17.47
N GLY A 21 1.51 -33.55 16.36
CA GLY A 21 0.37 -32.64 16.16
C GLY A 21 -0.22 -32.65 14.75
N VAL A 22 -1.24 -33.48 14.57
CA VAL A 22 -2.12 -33.65 13.39
C VAL A 22 -3.09 -32.47 13.22
N LEU A 23 -3.33 -31.98 12.00
CA LEU A 23 -4.59 -31.35 11.53
C LEU A 23 -4.70 -31.60 10.00
N ALA A 24 -5.67 -32.38 9.49
CA ALA A 24 -7.07 -32.03 9.18
C ALA A 24 -7.19 -30.93 8.11
N GLY A 25 -7.99 -30.98 7.05
CA GLY A 25 -9.04 -31.89 6.60
C GLY A 25 -9.56 -31.37 5.25
N SER A 26 -10.17 -32.25 4.47
CA SER A 26 -10.69 -32.03 3.12
C SER A 26 -11.77 -30.94 3.07
N LEU A 27 -11.81 -30.14 1.99
CA LEU A 27 -13.04 -29.56 1.45
C LEU A 27 -12.94 -29.48 -0.08
N ALA A 28 -13.79 -30.30 -0.71
CA ALA A 28 -14.10 -30.24 -2.12
C ALA A 28 -15.01 -29.05 -2.40
N LEU A 29 -14.78 -28.35 -3.51
CA LEU A 29 -15.82 -27.58 -4.18
C LEU A 29 -15.90 -28.02 -5.65
N ALA A 30 -17.00 -28.71 -5.94
CA ALA A 30 -17.67 -28.76 -7.23
C ALA A 30 -17.86 -27.31 -7.76
N GLY A 31 -17.91 -26.98 -9.04
CA GLY A 31 -18.41 -27.71 -10.19
C GLY A 31 -19.44 -26.82 -10.91
N CYS A 32 -19.35 -26.75 -12.24
CA CYS A 32 -20.32 -26.21 -13.22
C CYS A 32 -20.74 -24.71 -13.10
N SER A 33 -20.47 -23.85 -14.08
CA SER A 33 -20.97 -23.79 -15.47
C SER A 33 -22.34 -23.12 -15.62
N SER A 34 -22.31 -22.04 -16.42
CA SER A 34 -23.27 -21.67 -17.47
C SER A 34 -24.43 -20.71 -17.17
N SER A 35 -24.59 -19.81 -18.16
CA SER A 35 -25.84 -19.42 -18.82
C SER A 35 -26.42 -18.04 -18.48
N SER A 36 -26.20 -17.12 -19.41
CA SER A 36 -27.05 -15.95 -19.68
C SER A 36 -28.49 -16.39 -20.02
N PRO A 37 -29.49 -15.57 -19.67
CA PRO A 37 -30.72 -15.50 -20.44
C PRO A 37 -30.84 -14.18 -21.18
N LYS A 38 -31.17 -14.33 -22.45
CA LYS A 38 -31.70 -13.33 -23.37
C LYS A 38 -33.22 -13.32 -23.18
N GLY A 39 -33.80 -12.15 -22.93
CA GLY A 39 -35.25 -11.90 -23.01
C GLY A 39 -35.42 -10.37 -23.10
N GLY A 40 -36.00 -9.78 -24.14
CA GLY A 40 -37.09 -10.25 -24.97
C GLY A 40 -38.38 -9.58 -24.47
N GLY A 41 -38.69 -8.39 -24.98
CA GLY A 41 -39.85 -7.61 -24.55
C GLY A 41 -40.13 -6.43 -25.46
N THR A 42 -40.66 -6.71 -26.65
CA THR A 42 -41.27 -5.77 -27.61
C THR A 42 -42.71 -5.43 -27.21
N ILE A 43 -43.06 -4.15 -27.02
CA ILE A 43 -44.41 -3.59 -27.34
C ILE A 43 -44.25 -2.11 -27.77
N PRO A 44 -44.60 -1.74 -29.02
CA PRO A 44 -44.85 -0.37 -29.50
C PRO A 44 -46.39 -0.11 -29.60
N PRO A 45 -46.88 0.94 -30.29
CA PRO A 45 -46.82 2.37 -30.04
C PRO A 45 -48.24 2.96 -29.82
N VAL A 46 -48.35 4.24 -29.44
CA VAL A 46 -49.56 5.02 -29.76
C VAL A 46 -49.17 6.34 -30.43
N ASN A 47 -49.57 6.47 -31.69
CA ASN A 47 -49.60 7.71 -32.41
C ASN A 47 -50.76 8.57 -31.87
N THR A 48 -50.53 9.87 -31.70
CA THR A 48 -51.58 10.87 -31.95
C THR A 48 -50.93 12.08 -32.59
N ALA A 49 -51.38 12.37 -33.81
CA ALA A 49 -51.06 13.53 -34.61
C ALA A 49 -51.89 14.75 -34.17
N GLY A 50 -51.36 15.95 -34.46
CA GLY A 50 -52.05 17.23 -34.36
C GLY A 50 -51.03 18.36 -34.36
N ALA A 51 -50.51 18.76 -35.51
CA ALA A 51 -51.02 19.86 -36.36
C ALA A 51 -50.67 21.28 -35.85
N SER A 52 -49.59 21.80 -36.46
CA SER A 52 -49.46 23.12 -37.10
C SER A 52 -49.47 24.44 -36.29
N THR A 53 -48.38 25.18 -36.58
CA THR A 53 -48.29 26.61 -36.98
C THR A 53 -48.25 27.76 -35.96
N ALA A 54 -47.18 28.55 -36.16
CA ALA A 54 -47.09 30.01 -36.18
C ALA A 54 -46.45 30.74 -34.99
N SER A 55 -45.29 31.31 -35.33
CA SER A 55 -44.47 32.37 -34.73
C SER A 55 -45.22 33.52 -34.02
N THR A 56 -44.67 34.04 -32.92
CA THR A 56 -44.03 35.38 -32.83
C THR A 56 -43.75 35.81 -31.36
N THR A 57 -42.53 36.34 -31.16
CA THR A 57 -42.09 37.46 -30.28
C THR A 57 -42.12 37.41 -28.73
N SER A 58 -41.03 38.02 -28.20
CA SER A 58 -40.83 38.75 -26.93
C SER A 58 -40.48 38.02 -25.62
N ALA A 59 -39.16 37.96 -25.37
CA ALA A 59 -38.38 38.51 -24.25
C ALA A 59 -38.95 38.62 -22.80
N SER A 60 -38.05 38.22 -21.88
CA SER A 60 -37.82 38.71 -20.50
C SER A 60 -38.64 38.11 -19.35
N ALA A 61 -38.01 37.27 -18.52
CA ALA A 61 -37.57 37.62 -17.16
C ALA A 61 -37.14 36.39 -16.34
N SER A 62 -35.96 36.50 -15.75
CA SER A 62 -35.49 35.96 -14.47
C SER A 62 -36.05 34.62 -13.94
N ALA A 63 -35.21 33.59 -13.98
CA ALA A 63 -35.25 32.51 -12.99
C ALA A 63 -33.83 32.30 -12.45
N SER A 64 -33.66 32.77 -11.22
CA SER A 64 -32.54 32.50 -10.33
C SER A 64 -32.42 31.01 -10.05
N GLY A 65 -31.51 30.34 -10.76
CA GLY A 65 -30.99 29.03 -10.41
C GLY A 65 -29.58 29.20 -9.88
N GLY A 66 -29.43 29.20 -8.55
CA GLY A 66 -28.13 29.24 -7.88
C GLY A 66 -27.32 28.00 -8.23
N ALA A 67 -26.48 28.12 -9.26
CA ALA A 67 -25.34 27.23 -9.41
C ALA A 67 -24.38 27.60 -8.28
N SER A 68 -24.31 26.74 -7.25
CA SER A 68 -23.18 26.76 -6.34
C SER A 68 -21.93 26.58 -7.19
N PRO A 69 -21.00 27.55 -7.26
CA PRO A 69 -19.68 27.21 -7.75
C PRO A 69 -19.14 26.17 -6.76
N LYS A 70 -19.05 24.91 -7.18
CA LYS A 70 -18.10 23.98 -6.57
C LYS A 70 -16.80 24.73 -6.70
N ALA A 71 -16.36 25.38 -5.61
CA ALA A 71 -15.14 26.13 -5.58
C ALA A 71 -14.08 25.13 -6.02
N SER A 72 -13.59 25.26 -7.25
CA SER A 72 -12.43 24.52 -7.70
C SER A 72 -11.31 25.01 -6.81
N ALA A 73 -11.08 24.28 -5.72
CA ALA A 73 -9.89 24.46 -4.91
C ALA A 73 -8.71 24.41 -5.88
N ALA A 74 -7.85 25.41 -5.81
CA ALA A 74 -6.65 25.42 -6.62
C ALA A 74 -5.90 24.10 -6.39
N PRO A 75 -5.36 23.45 -7.43
CA PRO A 75 -4.62 22.21 -7.27
C PRO A 75 -3.51 22.42 -6.24
N THR A 76 -3.44 21.55 -5.24
CA THR A 76 -2.38 21.59 -4.24
C THR A 76 -1.13 21.00 -4.89
N THR A 77 -0.14 21.83 -5.19
CA THR A 77 1.13 21.34 -5.75
C THR A 77 1.99 20.78 -4.61
N LEU A 78 2.06 19.45 -4.51
CA LEU A 78 3.08 18.77 -3.71
C LEU A 78 4.41 18.83 -4.46
N ASP A 79 5.45 19.31 -3.78
CA ASP A 79 6.82 19.30 -4.31
C ASP A 79 7.59 18.11 -3.72
N ALA A 80 7.95 17.16 -4.58
CA ALA A 80 8.71 15.96 -4.24
C ALA A 80 10.02 16.28 -3.51
N GLN A 81 10.68 17.39 -3.87
CA GLN A 81 11.94 17.79 -3.25
C GLN A 81 11.76 18.19 -1.78
N THR A 82 10.62 18.81 -1.44
CA THR A 82 10.33 19.18 -0.04
C THR A 82 9.99 18.01 0.85
N LEU A 83 9.64 16.86 0.25
CA LEU A 83 9.29 15.62 0.95
C LEU A 83 10.50 14.70 1.15
N THR A 84 11.56 14.92 0.38
CA THR A 84 12.84 14.20 0.47
C THR A 84 13.59 14.61 1.74
N ASP A 85 14.17 13.63 2.42
CA ASP A 85 15.05 13.83 3.56
C ASP A 85 16.35 13.05 3.35
N GLU A 86 17.33 13.74 2.77
CA GLU A 86 18.63 13.15 2.45
C GLU A 86 19.40 12.70 3.70
N SER A 87 19.12 13.28 4.87
CA SER A 87 19.84 12.97 6.11
C SER A 87 19.58 11.54 6.59
N ILE A 88 18.41 11.00 6.26
CA ILE A 88 18.00 9.62 6.53
C ILE A 88 18.00 8.75 5.27
N GLY A 89 18.44 9.27 4.13
CA GLY A 89 18.41 8.57 2.85
C GLY A 89 17.00 8.28 2.32
N TYR A 90 16.02 9.13 2.65
CA TYR A 90 14.64 9.02 2.19
C TYR A 90 14.40 9.94 1.00
N TYR A 91 14.00 9.42 -0.15
CA TYR A 91 13.78 10.19 -1.38
C TYR A 91 12.39 10.00 -1.94
N VAL A 92 11.73 11.10 -2.26
CA VAL A 92 10.52 11.12 -3.07
C VAL A 92 10.92 11.62 -4.44
N ASP A 93 11.01 10.71 -5.41
CA ASP A 93 11.52 11.03 -6.75
C ASP A 93 10.45 11.73 -7.61
N PHE A 94 9.17 11.38 -7.41
CA PHE A 94 8.06 11.96 -8.16
C PHE A 94 6.73 11.89 -7.41
N VAL A 95 5.94 12.96 -7.54
CA VAL A 95 4.54 13.03 -7.13
C VAL A 95 3.69 13.62 -8.26
N PRO A 96 2.48 13.07 -8.51
CA PRO A 96 1.63 13.54 -9.59
C PRO A 96 1.12 14.96 -9.30
N GLN A 97 1.03 15.75 -10.36
CA GLN A 97 0.55 17.13 -10.30
C GLN A 97 -0.95 17.21 -10.56
N GLY A 98 -1.58 18.30 -10.13
CA GLY A 98 -3.02 18.53 -10.38
C GLY A 98 -3.96 17.72 -9.49
N LEU A 99 -3.47 17.18 -8.37
CA LEU A 99 -4.30 16.54 -7.37
C LEU A 99 -5.24 17.57 -6.72
N ASP A 100 -6.49 17.16 -6.50
CA ASP A 100 -7.40 17.93 -5.65
C ASP A 100 -7.00 17.85 -4.17
N THR A 101 -7.67 18.62 -3.32
CA THR A 101 -7.37 18.69 -1.89
C THR A 101 -7.47 17.31 -1.21
N THR A 102 -8.47 16.51 -1.54
CA THR A 102 -8.69 15.20 -0.90
C THR A 102 -7.63 14.19 -1.35
N GLN A 103 -7.34 14.15 -2.65
CA GLN A 103 -6.26 13.32 -3.21
C GLN A 103 -4.91 13.70 -2.61
N THR A 104 -4.65 15.01 -2.44
CA THR A 104 -3.43 15.51 -1.81
C THR A 104 -3.30 15.00 -0.38
N GLN A 105 -4.37 15.06 0.41
CA GLN A 105 -4.38 14.57 1.79
C GLN A 105 -4.17 13.04 1.89
N ALA A 106 -4.81 12.27 0.99
CA ALA A 106 -4.61 10.83 0.93
C ALA A 106 -3.15 10.48 0.59
N LEU A 107 -2.55 11.19 -0.38
CA LEU A 107 -1.14 11.03 -0.74
C LEU A 107 -0.21 11.39 0.42
N GLN A 108 -0.48 12.47 1.15
CA GLN A 108 0.28 12.82 2.36
C GLN A 108 0.18 11.73 3.43
N GLY A 109 -0.98 11.09 3.59
CA GLY A 109 -1.14 9.93 4.48
C GLY A 109 -0.27 8.75 4.07
N TYR A 110 -0.19 8.44 2.76
CA TYR A 110 0.73 7.42 2.24
C TYR A 110 2.20 7.78 2.49
N LEU A 111 2.63 9.00 2.18
CA LEU A 111 4.02 9.43 2.35
C LEU A 111 4.44 9.46 3.82
N ALA A 112 3.51 9.81 4.73
CA ALA A 112 3.74 9.71 6.16
C ALA A 112 4.01 8.25 6.57
N TYR A 113 3.23 7.30 6.05
CA TYR A 113 3.46 5.88 6.25
C TYR A 113 4.80 5.41 5.69
N ASP A 114 5.09 5.73 4.44
CA ASP A 114 6.30 5.30 3.74
C ASP A 114 7.56 5.78 4.49
N ARG A 115 7.60 7.07 4.87
CA ARG A 115 8.67 7.63 5.69
C ARG A 115 8.75 6.99 7.08
N ALA A 116 7.63 6.85 7.80
CA ALA A 116 7.62 6.31 9.15
C ALA A 116 8.12 4.87 9.20
N THR A 117 7.76 4.04 8.21
CA THR A 117 8.24 2.66 8.14
C THR A 117 9.74 2.58 7.85
N TRP A 118 10.26 3.44 6.95
CA TRP A 118 11.69 3.56 6.69
C TRP A 118 12.48 3.97 7.94
N GLU A 119 12.06 5.03 8.63
CA GLU A 119 12.69 5.48 9.88
C GLU A 119 12.68 4.37 10.94
N ALA A 120 11.54 3.69 11.12
CA ALA A 120 11.42 2.63 12.10
C ALA A 120 12.34 1.42 11.82
N TYR A 121 12.49 0.97 10.56
CA TYR A 121 13.43 -0.11 10.23
C TYR A 121 14.90 0.31 10.35
N ARG A 122 15.19 1.58 10.10
CA ARG A 122 16.53 2.12 10.32
C ARG A 122 16.88 2.16 11.79
N ASP A 123 15.96 2.64 12.63
CA ASP A 123 16.17 2.84 14.06
C ASP A 123 16.04 1.55 14.86
N LEU A 124 15.15 0.65 14.43
CA LEU A 124 14.91 -0.68 14.99
C LEU A 124 14.81 -0.69 16.53
N ASP A 125 14.30 0.40 17.12
CA ASP A 125 14.30 0.65 18.57
C ASP A 125 13.02 0.19 19.28
N GLY A 126 12.03 -0.27 18.50
CA GLY A 126 10.74 -0.72 19.02
C GLY A 126 9.67 0.37 19.12
N ASP A 127 9.98 1.63 18.79
CA ASP A 127 8.95 2.67 18.74
C ASP A 127 8.15 2.56 17.44
N LEU A 128 6.87 2.20 17.56
CA LEU A 128 5.94 2.09 16.44
C LEU A 128 4.95 3.25 16.37
N SER A 129 5.10 4.28 17.21
CA SER A 129 4.09 5.33 17.36
C SER A 129 3.79 6.06 16.05
N ALA A 130 4.83 6.40 15.27
CA ALA A 130 4.66 7.05 13.97
C ALA A 130 3.95 6.13 12.95
N VAL A 131 4.32 4.84 12.92
CA VAL A 131 3.71 3.85 12.03
C VAL A 131 2.25 3.61 12.40
N GLU A 132 1.91 3.52 13.68
CA GLU A 132 0.53 3.37 14.16
C GLU A 132 -0.32 4.63 13.91
N ALA A 133 0.31 5.80 13.88
CA ALA A 133 -0.35 7.05 13.50
C ALA A 133 -0.71 7.08 12.01
N SER A 134 0.10 6.49 11.13
CA SER A 134 -0.06 6.52 9.67
C SER A 134 -0.67 5.26 9.05
N THR A 135 -0.89 4.20 9.83
CA THR A 135 -1.30 2.88 9.33
C THR A 135 -2.46 2.30 10.14
N THR A 136 -3.26 1.46 9.52
CA THR A 136 -4.34 0.72 10.16
C THR A 136 -4.59 -0.62 9.47
N GLY A 137 -5.52 -1.41 10.01
CA GLY A 137 -6.01 -2.63 9.38
C GLY A 137 -4.91 -3.65 9.06
N THR A 138 -5.06 -4.33 7.93
CA THR A 138 -4.16 -5.41 7.50
C THR A 138 -2.72 -4.92 7.27
N ALA A 139 -2.54 -3.69 6.79
CA ALA A 139 -1.21 -3.11 6.62
C ALA A 139 -0.44 -3.02 7.95
N LEU A 140 -1.10 -2.55 9.02
CA LEU A 140 -0.47 -2.42 10.34
C LEU A 140 -0.10 -3.78 10.94
N GLU A 141 -1.00 -4.77 10.82
CA GLU A 141 -0.75 -6.12 11.33
C GLU A 141 0.41 -6.80 10.59
N ASN A 142 0.46 -6.67 9.26
CA ASN A 142 1.58 -7.18 8.45
C ASN A 142 2.89 -6.48 8.82
N TYR A 143 2.87 -5.15 8.96
CA TYR A 143 4.04 -4.39 9.36
C TYR A 143 4.57 -4.84 10.72
N ARG A 144 3.72 -4.94 11.75
CA ARG A 144 4.12 -5.40 13.10
C ARG A 144 4.75 -6.79 13.08
N LYS A 145 4.27 -7.68 12.21
CA LYS A 145 4.86 -9.00 12.02
C LYS A 145 6.26 -8.90 11.44
N SER A 146 6.43 -8.24 10.29
CA SER A 146 7.72 -8.09 9.63
C SER A 146 8.74 -7.32 10.49
N TYR A 147 8.28 -6.30 11.21
CA TYR A 147 9.12 -5.54 12.12
C TYR A 147 9.65 -6.38 13.27
N ARG A 148 8.82 -7.26 13.85
CA ARG A 148 9.26 -8.20 14.90
C ARG A 148 10.34 -9.14 14.38
N GLU A 149 10.18 -9.65 13.16
CA GLU A 149 11.20 -10.50 12.51
C GLU A 149 12.52 -9.74 12.33
N ALA A 150 12.46 -8.45 11.97
CA ALA A 150 13.64 -7.60 11.87
C ALA A 150 14.29 -7.33 13.25
N GLN A 151 13.50 -7.11 14.30
CA GLN A 151 14.02 -6.96 15.67
C GLN A 151 14.71 -8.24 16.16
N GLU A 152 14.13 -9.40 15.88
CA GLU A 152 14.69 -10.70 16.25
C GLU A 152 16.00 -10.99 15.51
N SER A 153 16.13 -10.56 14.25
CA SER A 153 17.36 -10.69 13.48
C SER A 153 18.42 -9.64 13.85
N GLY A 154 18.00 -8.53 14.48
CA GLY A 154 18.84 -7.35 14.75
C GLY A 154 19.31 -6.64 13.48
N GLY A 155 18.64 -6.86 12.34
CA GLY A 155 18.99 -6.32 11.03
C GLY A 155 18.39 -4.93 10.83
N ARG A 156 19.17 -3.88 11.09
CA ARG A 156 18.78 -2.49 10.79
C ARG A 156 18.88 -2.22 9.31
N GLU A 157 17.97 -1.42 8.76
CA GLU A 157 18.06 -0.97 7.38
C GLU A 157 19.04 0.21 7.24
N VAL A 158 19.84 0.19 6.19
CA VAL A 158 20.74 1.28 5.79
C VAL A 158 20.71 1.47 4.27
N GLY A 159 21.25 2.59 3.80
CA GLY A 159 21.24 2.94 2.38
C GLY A 159 20.17 3.99 2.08
N THR A 160 19.48 3.84 0.96
CA THR A 160 18.46 4.79 0.51
C THR A 160 17.17 4.08 0.14
N SER A 161 16.04 4.61 0.60
CA SER A 161 14.70 4.26 0.11
C SER A 161 14.23 5.35 -0.84
N ARG A 162 13.69 4.95 -2.00
CA ARG A 162 13.13 5.90 -2.96
C ARG A 162 11.71 5.51 -3.34
N VAL A 163 10.84 6.51 -3.47
CA VAL A 163 9.45 6.30 -3.87
C VAL A 163 9.07 7.20 -5.05
N THR A 164 8.39 6.60 -6.02
CA THR A 164 7.74 7.29 -7.14
C THR A 164 6.25 7.02 -7.03
N VAL A 165 5.44 8.09 -7.02
CA VAL A 165 3.98 7.99 -6.96
C VAL A 165 3.42 8.14 -8.37
N ASN A 166 2.87 7.07 -8.92
CA ASN A 166 2.40 7.03 -10.30
C ASN A 166 1.03 7.71 -10.46
N SER A 167 0.10 7.42 -9.56
CA SER A 167 -1.25 8.00 -9.57
C SER A 167 -1.91 7.96 -8.19
N VAL A 168 -2.94 8.80 -8.03
CA VAL A 168 -3.82 8.83 -6.85
C VAL A 168 -5.26 8.86 -7.34
N GLU A 169 -6.02 7.81 -7.04
CA GLU A 169 -7.40 7.65 -7.50
C GLU A 169 -8.36 7.51 -6.32
N MET A 170 -9.34 8.40 -6.22
CA MET A 170 -10.38 8.30 -5.20
C MET A 170 -11.30 7.12 -5.49
N GLN A 171 -11.46 6.21 -4.52
CA GLN A 171 -12.40 5.10 -4.57
C GLN A 171 -13.74 5.48 -3.90
N SER A 172 -13.68 6.40 -2.93
CA SER A 172 -14.81 7.05 -2.28
C SER A 172 -14.35 8.37 -1.64
N ASP A 173 -15.24 9.09 -0.96
CA ASP A 173 -14.88 10.31 -0.22
C ASP A 173 -13.90 10.05 0.93
N SER A 174 -13.76 8.79 1.37
CA SER A 174 -12.94 8.38 2.53
C SER A 174 -11.92 7.28 2.20
N GLU A 175 -11.71 6.95 0.92
CA GLU A 175 -10.77 5.93 0.49
C GLU A 175 -10.13 6.31 -0.85
N ALA A 176 -8.82 6.18 -0.95
CA ALA A 176 -8.05 6.39 -2.17
C ALA A 176 -7.16 5.19 -2.44
N ALA A 177 -6.93 4.90 -3.72
CA ALA A 177 -5.91 3.99 -4.20
C ALA A 177 -4.70 4.82 -4.68
N VAL A 178 -3.51 4.48 -4.20
CA VAL A 178 -2.25 5.12 -4.59
C VAL A 178 -1.38 4.08 -5.29
N ASP A 179 -1.07 4.31 -6.56
CA ASP A 179 -0.15 3.47 -7.33
C ASP A 179 1.27 3.98 -7.13
N VAL A 180 2.16 3.12 -6.64
CA VAL A 180 3.53 3.50 -6.28
C VAL A 180 4.54 2.51 -6.79
N CYS A 181 5.71 3.04 -7.12
CA CYS A 181 6.95 2.28 -7.19
C CYS A 181 7.81 2.59 -5.97
N SER A 182 8.22 1.55 -5.24
CA SER A 182 9.23 1.61 -4.20
C SER A 182 10.52 1.00 -4.73
N ASP A 183 11.58 1.81 -4.83
CA ASP A 183 12.92 1.33 -5.17
C ASP A 183 13.70 1.02 -3.89
N GLN A 184 13.86 -0.28 -3.65
CA GLN A 184 14.57 -0.84 -2.50
C GLN A 184 15.93 -1.42 -2.91
N THR A 185 16.39 -1.16 -4.14
CA THR A 185 17.64 -1.76 -4.68
C THR A 185 18.90 -1.32 -3.92
N GLN A 186 18.82 -0.17 -3.25
CA GLN A 186 19.90 0.41 -2.46
C GLN A 186 19.75 0.18 -0.94
N ILE A 187 18.70 -0.55 -0.51
CA ILE A 187 18.50 -0.90 0.89
C ILE A 187 19.35 -2.12 1.24
N LYS A 188 19.98 -2.07 2.40
CA LYS A 188 20.76 -3.16 2.99
C LYS A 188 20.33 -3.39 4.43
N GLN A 189 20.38 -4.64 4.85
CA GLN A 189 20.18 -5.04 6.23
C GLN A 189 21.54 -5.25 6.89
N VAL A 190 21.79 -4.58 8.01
CA VAL A 190 23.05 -4.61 8.74
C VAL A 190 22.81 -5.01 10.18
N SER A 191 23.54 -6.02 10.66
CA SER A 191 23.45 -6.47 12.05
C SER A 191 24.00 -5.41 13.02
N GLU A 192 23.73 -5.57 14.31
CA GLU A 192 24.30 -4.72 15.37
C GLU A 192 25.84 -4.60 15.30
N SER A 193 26.53 -5.66 14.87
CA SER A 193 27.99 -5.67 14.68
C SER A 193 28.47 -4.94 13.42
N GLY A 194 27.58 -4.33 12.63
CA GLY A 194 27.90 -3.66 11.38
C GLY A 194 28.10 -4.60 10.18
N LYS A 195 27.71 -5.88 10.28
CA LYS A 195 27.87 -6.85 9.19
C LYS A 195 26.67 -6.78 8.25
N ASP A 196 26.92 -6.73 6.95
CA ASP A 196 25.88 -6.89 5.93
C ASP A 196 25.26 -8.30 6.04
N VAL A 197 23.95 -8.33 6.35
CA VAL A 197 23.11 -9.53 6.46
C VAL A 197 21.93 -9.46 5.47
N THR A 198 22.03 -8.61 4.46
CA THR A 198 21.02 -8.42 3.41
C THR A 198 20.74 -9.74 2.70
N GLN A 199 19.46 -10.12 2.64
CA GLN A 199 19.06 -11.29 1.86
C GLN A 199 19.25 -11.01 0.35
N PRO A 200 19.75 -11.98 -0.44
CA PRO A 200 20.08 -11.75 -1.85
C PRO A 200 18.91 -11.29 -2.71
N ASP A 201 17.69 -11.67 -2.33
CA ASP A 201 16.40 -11.43 -3.00
C ASP A 201 15.68 -10.19 -2.46
N TRP A 202 16.38 -9.31 -1.73
CA TRP A 202 15.77 -8.14 -1.10
C TRP A 202 15.94 -6.84 -1.91
N ARG A 203 16.95 -6.79 -2.79
CA ARG A 203 17.33 -5.58 -3.54
C ARG A 203 16.59 -5.50 -4.88
N HIS A 204 15.31 -5.16 -4.80
CA HIS A 204 14.43 -5.05 -5.96
C HIS A 204 13.67 -3.75 -5.99
N THR A 205 13.05 -3.46 -7.12
CA THR A 205 11.95 -2.49 -7.16
C THR A 205 10.63 -3.23 -6.98
N HIS A 206 9.67 -2.60 -6.31
CA HIS A 206 8.37 -3.17 -6.03
C HIS A 206 7.27 -2.20 -6.42
N SER A 207 6.35 -2.70 -7.23
CA SER A 207 5.15 -1.95 -7.60
C SER A 207 4.01 -2.35 -6.66
N PHE A 208 3.37 -1.36 -6.04
CA PHE A 208 2.26 -1.56 -5.12
C PHE A 208 1.02 -0.77 -5.55
N LEU A 209 -0.14 -1.32 -5.22
CA LEU A 209 -1.39 -0.57 -5.13
C LEU A 209 -1.75 -0.45 -3.65
N VAL A 210 -1.80 0.78 -3.15
CA VAL A 210 -1.98 1.08 -1.73
C VAL A 210 -3.37 1.64 -1.48
N SER A 211 -4.14 1.01 -0.59
CA SER A 211 -5.41 1.58 -0.11
C SER A 211 -5.12 2.48 1.10
N VAL A 212 -5.49 3.76 0.97
CA VAL A 212 -5.41 4.76 2.03
C VAL A 212 -6.82 5.16 2.44
N LYS A 213 -7.14 5.04 3.73
CA LYS A 213 -8.47 5.29 4.28
C LYS A 213 -8.46 6.42 5.28
N LEU A 214 -9.46 7.30 5.20
CA LEU A 214 -9.73 8.29 6.23
C LEU A 214 -10.31 7.58 7.47
N THR A 215 -9.48 7.45 8.51
CA THR A 215 -9.81 6.79 9.77
C THR A 215 -9.53 7.75 10.91
N ASP A 216 -10.53 7.99 11.76
CA ASP A 216 -10.43 8.92 12.91
C ASP A 216 -9.90 10.31 12.53
N GLY A 217 -10.28 10.81 11.35
CA GLY A 217 -9.87 12.12 10.85
C GLY A 217 -8.46 12.17 10.24
N ALA A 218 -7.76 11.04 10.14
CA ALA A 218 -6.44 10.94 9.50
C ALA A 218 -6.47 9.94 8.33
N TRP A 219 -5.79 10.28 7.23
CA TRP A 219 -5.57 9.36 6.12
C TRP A 219 -4.49 8.36 6.51
N LYS A 220 -4.86 7.07 6.59
CA LYS A 220 -3.97 5.99 7.01
C LYS A 220 -3.91 4.89 5.96
N VAL A 221 -2.75 4.29 5.77
CA VAL A 221 -2.60 3.12 4.91
C VAL A 221 -3.29 1.92 5.55
N ALA A 222 -4.26 1.32 4.85
CA ALA A 222 -5.08 0.21 5.34
C ALA A 222 -4.65 -1.15 4.77
N SER A 223 -4.17 -1.17 3.52
CA SER A 223 -3.62 -2.36 2.87
C SER A 223 -2.66 -1.99 1.75
N LEU A 224 -1.68 -2.86 1.50
CA LEU A 224 -0.78 -2.80 0.36
C LEU A 224 -0.92 -4.09 -0.45
N GLU A 225 -1.20 -3.95 -1.74
CA GLU A 225 -1.20 -5.07 -2.68
C GLU A 225 0.04 -4.96 -3.57
N LYS A 226 0.91 -5.97 -3.53
CA LYS A 226 2.08 -6.03 -4.42
C LYS A 226 1.63 -6.45 -5.82
N LYS A 227 1.76 -5.53 -6.78
CA LYS A 227 1.51 -5.80 -8.20
C LYS A 227 2.63 -6.64 -8.83
N GLY A 228 3.87 -6.42 -8.38
CA GLY A 228 5.00 -7.24 -8.80
C GLY A 228 6.36 -6.73 -8.32
N THR A 229 7.39 -7.45 -8.76
CA THR A 229 8.82 -7.18 -8.49
C THR A 229 9.49 -6.82 -9.81
N ASP A 230 10.37 -5.82 -9.81
CA ASP A 230 11.13 -5.36 -10.97
C ASP A 230 10.24 -4.95 -12.17
N ILE A 231 9.07 -4.38 -11.87
CA ILE A 231 8.08 -3.90 -12.84
C ILE A 231 7.58 -2.48 -12.55
N CYS A 232 8.42 -1.70 -11.89
CA CYS A 232 8.40 -0.26 -12.08
C CYS A 232 8.96 0.05 -13.48
#